data_AF-A0A6G2DE28-F1
#
_entry.id   AF-A0A6G2DE28-F1
#
_cell.length_a   1.000
_cell.length_b   1.000
_cell.length_c   1.000
_cell.angle_alpha   90.00
_cell.angle_beta   90.00
_cell.angle_gamma   90.00
#
_symmetry.space_group_name_H-M   'P 1'
#
loop_
_entity.id
_entity.type
_entity.pdbx_description
1 polymer ?
#
loop_
_entity_poly.entity_id
_entity_poly.type
_entity_poly.pdbx_seq_one_letter_code
_entity_poly.pdbx_strand_id
1 'polypeptide(L)'
;APPKDAVELMTIHKSKGLEFPYVFILNMDQDFNKQDSMSEVILSRQNGLGVKYIAKMETGAVEDHYPKTIKLSIPSLTYRQNEEELQLASYSEQMRLLYVAMTRAEKKLYLVGKGSREKLESKEYPAAKNGKLNSNTRLQARNFQDWLWAISKVFTKDKLNFSYR
;
A
#
# COMPACT_ATOMS: atom_id res chain seq x y z
N ALA A 1 -10.08 11.62 -33.45
CA ALA A 1 -9.92 12.46 -32.24
C ALA A 1 -10.57 11.74 -31.06
N PRO A 2 -10.05 11.85 -29.83
CA PRO A 2 -10.78 11.35 -28.67
C PRO A 2 -12.18 12.04 -28.60
N PRO A 3 -13.22 11.33 -28.11
CA PRO A 3 -14.57 11.88 -28.03
C PRO A 3 -14.61 13.11 -27.12
N LYS A 4 -15.33 14.17 -27.55
CA LYS A 4 -15.41 15.46 -26.83
C LYS A 4 -16.39 15.47 -25.65
N ASP A 5 -17.29 14.50 -25.59
CA ASP A 5 -18.30 14.36 -24.54
C ASP A 5 -18.34 12.91 -24.07
N ALA A 6 -17.38 12.57 -23.21
CA ALA A 6 -17.21 11.22 -22.71
C ALA A 6 -16.55 11.23 -21.33
N VAL A 7 -16.74 10.14 -20.58
CA VAL A 7 -15.98 9.88 -19.36
C VAL A 7 -14.58 9.42 -19.74
N GLU A 8 -13.56 10.12 -19.24
CA GLU A 8 -12.18 9.75 -19.47
C GLU A 8 -11.70 8.75 -18.41
N LEU A 9 -11.29 7.56 -18.86
CA LEU A 9 -10.62 6.58 -18.02
C LEU A 9 -9.11 6.67 -18.22
N MET A 10 -8.38 6.95 -17.14
CA MET A 10 -6.92 7.07 -17.17
C MET A 10 -6.29 6.66 -15.85
N THR A 11 -4.97 6.46 -15.87
CA THR A 11 -4.19 6.19 -14.65
C THR A 11 -3.90 7.49 -13.90
N ILE A 12 -3.68 7.40 -12.59
CA ILE A 12 -3.32 8.56 -11.75
C ILE A 12 -2.06 9.25 -12.29
N HIS A 13 -1.05 8.50 -12.72
CA HIS A 13 0.16 9.05 -13.31
C HIS A 13 -0.11 9.92 -14.54
N LYS A 14 -1.01 9.48 -15.43
CA LYS A 14 -1.38 10.23 -16.64
C LYS A 14 -2.20 11.49 -16.31
N SER A 15 -2.88 11.52 -15.18
CA SER A 15 -3.66 12.67 -14.73
C SER A 15 -2.82 13.83 -14.14
N LYS A 16 -1.52 13.61 -13.89
CA LYS A 16 -0.66 14.60 -13.23
C LYS A 16 -0.60 15.90 -14.06
N GLY A 17 -0.98 17.01 -13.44
CA GLY A 17 -1.03 18.33 -14.08
C GLY A 17 -2.32 18.62 -14.85
N LEU A 18 -3.26 17.67 -14.90
CA LEU A 18 -4.61 17.88 -15.43
C LEU A 18 -5.59 18.13 -14.27
N GLU A 19 -6.66 18.86 -14.52
CA GLU A 19 -7.71 19.15 -13.54
C GLU A 19 -9.07 18.84 -14.17
N PHE A 20 -9.98 18.32 -13.36
CA PHE A 20 -11.30 17.90 -13.80
C PHE A 20 -12.36 18.37 -12.79
N PRO A 21 -13.54 18.81 -13.25
CA PRO A 21 -14.63 19.23 -12.35
C PRO A 21 -15.05 18.13 -11.36
N TYR A 22 -15.10 16.88 -11.83
CA TYR A 22 -15.51 15.71 -11.06
C TYR A 22 -14.51 14.58 -11.27
N VAL A 23 -14.03 13.95 -10.20
CA VAL A 23 -13.07 12.84 -10.27
C VAL A 23 -13.56 11.64 -9.47
N PHE A 24 -13.43 10.46 -10.05
CA PHE A 24 -13.70 9.17 -9.41
C PHE A 24 -12.38 8.41 -9.27
N ILE A 25 -11.97 8.14 -8.03
CA ILE A 25 -10.86 7.24 -7.74
C ILE A 25 -11.47 5.88 -7.40
N LEU A 26 -11.29 4.94 -8.32
CA LEU A 26 -11.81 3.58 -8.21
C LEU A 26 -10.79 2.67 -7.51
N ASN A 27 -11.26 1.50 -7.07
CA ASN A 27 -10.44 0.44 -6.46
C ASN A 27 -9.63 0.89 -5.24
N MET A 28 -10.23 1.69 -4.37
CA MET A 28 -9.58 2.14 -3.12
C MET A 28 -9.19 0.99 -2.19
N ASP A 29 -9.85 -0.17 -2.31
CA ASP A 29 -9.59 -1.39 -1.56
C ASP A 29 -8.51 -2.31 -2.17
N GLN A 30 -7.98 -1.95 -3.34
CA GLN A 30 -6.95 -2.75 -3.99
C GLN A 30 -5.63 -2.68 -3.20
N ASP A 31 -5.12 -3.86 -2.81
CA ASP A 31 -3.87 -3.98 -2.09
C ASP A 31 -2.70 -3.39 -2.89
N PHE A 32 -1.81 -2.67 -2.20
CA PHE A 32 -0.58 -2.14 -2.78
C PHE A 32 0.29 -3.27 -3.31
N ASN A 33 0.92 -3.03 -4.47
CA ASN A 33 1.85 -4.01 -5.02
C ASN A 33 3.09 -4.12 -4.12
N LYS A 34 3.41 -5.35 -3.69
CA LYS A 34 4.57 -5.68 -2.85
C LYS A 34 5.61 -6.52 -3.60
N GLN A 35 5.51 -6.64 -4.92
CA GLN A 35 6.43 -7.49 -5.70
C GLN A 35 7.88 -7.03 -5.59
N ASP A 36 8.14 -5.72 -5.52
CA ASP A 36 9.51 -5.18 -5.46
C ASP A 36 10.26 -5.58 -4.17
N SER A 37 9.55 -5.85 -3.07
CA SER A 37 10.18 -6.28 -1.81
C SER A 37 10.40 -7.79 -1.73
N MET A 38 9.99 -8.57 -2.73
CA MET A 38 10.08 -10.04 -2.69
C MET A 38 11.31 -10.63 -3.38
N SER A 39 12.18 -9.80 -3.96
CA SER A 39 13.38 -10.27 -4.65
C SER A 39 14.34 -11.02 -3.72
N GLU A 40 15.15 -11.92 -4.27
CA GLU A 40 16.19 -12.63 -3.51
C GLU A 40 17.40 -11.72 -3.21
N VAL A 41 17.48 -10.57 -3.91
CA VAL A 41 18.53 -9.55 -3.80
C VAL A 41 17.92 -8.16 -3.82
N ILE A 42 18.31 -7.30 -2.88
CA ILE A 42 17.91 -5.88 -2.83
C ILE A 42 19.16 -5.01 -2.79
N LEU A 43 19.26 -4.06 -3.72
CA LEU A 43 20.32 -3.06 -3.77
C LEU A 43 19.85 -1.77 -3.11
N SER A 44 20.58 -1.30 -2.09
CA SER A 44 20.44 0.03 -1.51
C SER A 44 21.68 0.86 -1.81
N ARG A 45 21.48 2.14 -2.12
CA ARG A 45 22.59 3.09 -2.31
C ARG A 45 23.35 3.34 -1.00
N GLN A 46 22.67 3.21 0.15
CA GLN A 46 23.26 3.48 1.47
C GLN A 46 23.87 2.20 2.08
N ASN A 47 23.13 1.10 2.02
CA ASN A 47 23.47 -0.15 2.72
C ASN A 47 24.11 -1.21 1.80
N GLY A 48 24.22 -0.93 0.49
CA GLY A 48 24.81 -1.85 -0.48
C GLY A 48 23.91 -3.05 -0.80
N LEU A 49 24.52 -4.23 -0.89
CA LEU A 49 23.86 -5.47 -1.34
C LEU A 49 23.21 -6.23 -0.16
N GLY A 50 21.89 -6.41 -0.22
CA GLY A 50 21.15 -7.32 0.63
C GLY A 50 20.81 -8.60 -0.12
N VAL A 51 21.09 -9.77 0.47
CA VAL A 51 20.84 -11.09 -0.16
C VAL A 51 20.09 -12.03 0.79
N LYS A 52 19.24 -12.89 0.23
CA LYS A 52 18.77 -14.10 0.90
C LYS A 52 19.76 -15.22 0.64
N TYR A 53 20.29 -15.83 1.69
CA TYR A 53 21.04 -17.07 1.56
C TYR A 53 20.06 -18.20 1.25
N ILE A 54 20.27 -18.85 0.10
CA ILE A 54 19.40 -19.91 -0.40
C ILE A 54 20.18 -21.21 -0.42
N ALA A 55 19.73 -22.18 0.37
CA ALA A 55 20.32 -23.51 0.41
C ALA A 55 19.23 -24.57 0.30
N LYS A 56 19.54 -25.68 -0.37
CA LYS A 56 18.72 -26.90 -0.31
C LYS A 56 19.37 -27.82 0.71
N MET A 57 18.67 -28.12 1.78
CA MET A 57 19.14 -29.04 2.82
C MET A 57 18.37 -30.35 2.74
N GLU A 58 19.07 -31.46 2.90
CA GLU A 58 18.46 -32.78 2.99
C GLU A 58 17.76 -32.94 4.34
N THR A 59 16.59 -33.57 4.33
CA THR A 59 15.76 -33.75 5.54
C THR A 59 16.00 -35.05 6.27
N GLY A 60 16.78 -35.96 5.67
CA GLY A 60 16.95 -37.33 6.19
C GLY A 60 15.67 -38.17 6.15
N ALA A 61 14.63 -37.72 5.43
CA ALA A 61 13.36 -38.44 5.32
C ALA A 61 13.53 -39.80 4.63
N VAL A 62 13.21 -40.87 5.35
CA VAL A 62 13.29 -42.25 4.88
C VAL A 62 12.00 -42.69 4.16
N GLU A 63 10.87 -42.06 4.50
CA GLU A 63 9.56 -42.36 3.91
C GLU A 63 9.27 -41.50 2.67
N ASP A 64 8.70 -42.12 1.62
CA ASP A 64 8.46 -41.48 0.32
C ASP A 64 7.46 -40.31 0.33
N HIS A 65 6.64 -40.20 1.38
CA HIS A 65 5.62 -39.16 1.52
C HIS A 65 6.19 -37.81 2.00
N TYR A 66 7.44 -37.79 2.48
CA TYR A 66 8.08 -36.58 2.99
C TYR A 66 9.08 -36.00 1.99
N PRO A 67 9.18 -34.66 1.89
CA PRO A 67 10.12 -34.02 0.98
C PRO A 67 11.57 -34.32 1.40
N LYS A 68 12.36 -34.91 0.49
CA LYS A 68 13.78 -35.27 0.71
C LYS A 68 14.69 -34.05 0.87
N THR A 69 14.28 -32.89 0.35
CA THR A 69 15.01 -31.63 0.46
C THR A 69 14.09 -30.48 0.85
N ILE A 70 14.57 -29.58 1.70
CA ILE A 70 13.91 -28.31 2.05
C ILE A 70 14.74 -27.15 1.49
N LYS A 71 14.06 -26.21 0.81
CA LYS A 71 14.66 -24.92 0.43
C LYS A 71 14.67 -24.01 1.66
N LEU A 72 15.85 -23.72 2.19
CA LEU A 72 16.06 -22.65 3.16
C LEU A 72 16.28 -21.34 2.43
N SER A 73 15.67 -20.28 2.95
CA SER A 73 15.85 -18.90 2.50
C SER A 73 16.04 -18.02 3.73
N ILE A 74 17.29 -17.69 4.04
CA ILE A 74 17.66 -16.94 5.24
C ILE A 74 18.05 -15.50 4.82
N PRO A 75 17.26 -14.47 5.16
CA PRO A 75 17.62 -13.10 4.82
C PRO A 75 18.82 -12.63 5.65
N SER A 76 19.81 -12.01 5.00
CA SER A 76 20.90 -11.34 5.71
C SER A 76 20.39 -10.12 6.50
N LEU A 77 21.19 -9.62 7.44
CA LEU A 77 20.87 -8.37 8.15
C LEU A 77 20.72 -7.19 7.18
N THR A 78 21.61 -7.07 6.20
CA THR A 78 21.54 -6.05 5.15
C THR A 78 20.30 -6.20 4.28
N TYR A 79 19.87 -7.43 4.00
CA TYR A 79 18.62 -7.68 3.28
C TYR A 79 17.42 -7.09 4.04
N ARG A 80 17.29 -7.37 5.35
CA ARG A 80 16.17 -6.85 6.15
C ARG A 80 16.16 -5.32 6.20
N GLN A 81 17.32 -4.71 6.39
CA GLN A 81 17.45 -3.24 6.39
C GLN A 81 17.04 -2.63 5.04
N ASN A 82 17.49 -3.22 3.93
CA ASN A 82 17.14 -2.75 2.60
C ASN A 82 15.65 -2.96 2.28
N GLU A 83 15.08 -4.07 2.74
CA GLU A 83 13.66 -4.37 2.60
C GLU A 83 12.81 -3.34 3.35
N GLU A 84 13.18 -2.98 4.57
CA GLU A 84 12.50 -1.93 5.35
C GLU A 84 12.59 -0.56 4.65
N GLU A 85 13.77 -0.17 4.16
CA GLU A 85 13.98 1.07 3.40
C GLU A 85 13.07 1.11 2.15
N LEU A 86 13.05 0.03 1.38
CA LEU A 86 12.26 -0.10 0.17
C LEU A 86 10.75 -0.06 0.47
N GLN A 87 10.30 -0.73 1.52
CA GLN A 87 8.91 -0.68 1.96
C GLN A 87 8.51 0.76 2.34
N LEU A 88 9.33 1.45 3.13
CA LEU A 88 9.08 2.85 3.52
C LEU A 88 9.00 3.78 2.30
N ALA A 89 9.90 3.60 1.33
CA ALA A 89 9.90 4.35 0.08
C ALA A 89 8.64 4.07 -0.75
N SER A 90 8.25 2.81 -0.89
CA SER A 90 7.03 2.37 -1.58
C SER A 90 5.77 2.98 -0.94
N TYR A 91 5.63 2.88 0.38
CA TYR A 91 4.51 3.48 1.10
C TYR A 91 4.45 4.99 0.92
N SER A 92 5.60 5.66 0.94
CA SER A 92 5.67 7.11 0.68
C SER A 92 5.19 7.45 -0.73
N GLU A 93 5.52 6.63 -1.72
CA GLU A 93 5.07 6.85 -3.10
C GLU A 93 3.58 6.59 -3.26
N GLN A 94 3.04 5.55 -2.61
CA GLN A 94 1.59 5.31 -2.59
C GLN A 94 0.83 6.50 -1.97
N MET A 95 1.35 7.10 -0.88
CA MET A 95 0.75 8.32 -0.32
C MET A 95 0.78 9.50 -1.29
N ARG A 96 1.90 9.70 -2.01
CA ARG A 96 2.00 10.75 -3.04
C ARG A 96 1.04 10.50 -4.20
N LEU A 97 0.89 9.24 -4.61
CA LEU A 97 -0.01 8.85 -5.68
C LEU A 97 -1.47 9.19 -5.32
N LEU A 98 -1.89 8.81 -4.10
CA LEU A 98 -3.20 9.18 -3.59
C LEU A 98 -3.39 10.71 -3.52
N TYR A 99 -2.39 11.45 -3.03
CA TYR A 99 -2.43 12.90 -3.00
C TYR A 99 -2.60 13.52 -4.40
N VAL A 100 -1.85 13.04 -5.40
CA VAL A 100 -1.99 13.49 -6.80
C VAL A 100 -3.42 13.25 -7.28
N ALA A 101 -3.96 12.05 -7.06
CA ALA A 101 -5.31 11.70 -7.49
C ALA A 101 -6.38 12.57 -6.84
N MET A 102 -6.29 12.79 -5.52
CA MET A 102 -7.26 13.59 -4.77
C MET A 102 -7.24 15.08 -5.20
N THR A 103 -6.08 15.59 -5.59
CA THR A 103 -5.90 16.98 -6.03
C THR A 103 -6.26 17.22 -7.50
N ARG A 104 -6.75 16.21 -8.24
CA ARG A 104 -7.22 16.41 -9.63
C ARG A 104 -8.64 16.98 -9.70
N ALA A 105 -9.39 16.92 -8.59
CA ALA A 105 -10.79 17.33 -8.54
C ALA A 105 -10.95 18.80 -8.18
N GLU A 106 -11.73 19.55 -8.97
CA GLU A 106 -12.06 20.95 -8.66
C GLU A 106 -13.33 21.09 -7.80
N LYS A 107 -14.39 20.32 -8.11
CA LYS A 107 -15.70 20.47 -7.46
C LYS A 107 -16.03 19.32 -6.52
N LYS A 108 -15.93 18.07 -7.00
CA LYS A 108 -16.21 16.87 -6.19
C LYS A 108 -15.28 15.73 -6.51
N LEU A 109 -14.90 15.03 -5.45
CA LEU A 109 -14.09 13.83 -5.46
C LEU A 109 -14.91 12.65 -4.93
N TYR A 110 -14.89 11.54 -5.65
CA TYR A 110 -15.53 10.29 -5.25
C TYR A 110 -14.46 9.23 -5.04
N LEU A 111 -14.46 8.60 -3.87
CA LEU A 111 -13.51 7.56 -3.48
C LEU A 111 -14.30 6.25 -3.40
N VAL A 112 -14.00 5.30 -4.28
CA VAL A 112 -14.82 4.10 -4.48
C VAL A 112 -13.98 2.86 -4.20
N GLY A 113 -14.42 2.05 -3.24
CA GLY A 113 -13.82 0.75 -2.95
C GLY A 113 -14.87 -0.22 -2.41
N LYS A 114 -14.55 -1.51 -2.43
CA LYS A 114 -15.39 -2.57 -1.86
C LYS A 114 -14.95 -2.90 -0.43
N GLY A 115 -15.90 -3.30 0.40
CA GLY A 115 -15.63 -3.77 1.76
C GLY A 115 -16.89 -4.15 2.51
N SER A 116 -16.75 -5.05 3.50
CA SER A 116 -17.81 -5.27 4.47
C SER A 116 -17.79 -4.15 5.50
N ARG A 117 -18.95 -3.52 5.71
CA ARG A 117 -19.13 -2.44 6.68
C ARG A 117 -18.73 -2.87 8.09
N GLU A 118 -19.19 -4.04 8.51
CA GLU A 118 -18.87 -4.62 9.82
C GLU A 118 -17.35 -4.74 10.04
N LYS A 119 -16.62 -5.28 9.04
CA LYS A 119 -15.15 -5.43 9.12
C LYS A 119 -14.39 -4.10 9.15
N LEU A 120 -14.96 -3.04 8.59
CA LEU A 120 -14.35 -1.72 8.57
C LEU A 120 -14.65 -0.96 9.86
N GLU A 121 -15.84 -1.13 10.42
CA GLU A 121 -16.27 -0.51 11.66
C GLU A 121 -15.66 -1.16 12.91
N SER A 122 -15.38 -2.47 12.87
CA SER A 122 -14.76 -3.23 13.97
C SER A 122 -13.27 -2.95 14.17
N LYS A 123 -12.62 -2.24 13.23
CA LYS A 123 -11.19 -1.93 13.35
C LYS A 123 -10.98 -0.78 14.33
N GLU A 124 -10.20 -1.04 15.36
CA GLU A 124 -9.72 -0.02 16.29
C GLU A 124 -8.39 0.54 15.84
N TYR A 125 -8.20 1.84 16.05
CA TYR A 125 -6.99 2.54 15.70
C TYR A 125 -6.44 3.30 16.91
N PRO A 126 -5.12 3.32 17.12
CA PRO A 126 -4.52 4.11 18.17
C PRO A 126 -4.75 5.61 17.94
N ALA A 127 -4.73 6.39 19.02
CA ALA A 127 -4.88 7.84 18.96
C ALA A 127 -3.82 8.51 18.06
N ALA A 128 -4.19 9.67 17.51
CA ALA A 128 -3.28 10.49 16.71
C ALA A 128 -2.03 10.88 17.53
N LYS A 129 -0.87 10.84 16.88
CA LYS A 129 0.39 11.34 17.44
C LYS A 129 0.84 12.54 16.62
N ASN A 130 0.98 13.71 17.27
CA ASN A 130 1.37 14.97 16.63
C ASN A 130 0.49 15.34 15.42
N GLY A 131 -0.84 15.18 15.56
CA GLY A 131 -1.80 15.49 14.48
C GLY A 131 -1.73 14.55 13.27
N LYS A 132 -1.05 13.39 13.39
CA LYS A 132 -0.90 12.40 12.33
C LYS A 132 -1.34 11.03 12.83
N LEU A 133 -1.73 10.16 11.89
CA LEU A 133 -1.87 8.74 12.19
C LEU A 133 -0.56 8.17 12.73
N ASN A 134 -0.67 7.26 13.70
CA ASN A 134 0.46 6.50 14.22
C ASN A 134 1.25 5.84 13.06
N SER A 135 2.58 5.87 13.13
CA SER A 135 3.45 5.31 12.09
C SER A 135 3.15 3.83 11.80
N ASN A 136 2.89 3.02 12.83
CA ASN A 136 2.55 1.61 12.66
C ASN A 136 1.24 1.44 11.90
N THR A 137 0.22 2.25 12.23
CA THR A 137 -1.07 2.24 11.50
C THR A 137 -0.89 2.60 10.03
N ARG A 138 0.00 3.56 9.72
CA ARG A 138 0.30 3.96 8.34
C ARG A 138 0.98 2.83 7.56
N LEU A 139 1.92 2.13 8.18
CA LEU A 139 2.70 1.04 7.56
C LEU A 139 1.94 -0.28 7.49
N GLN A 140 0.96 -0.51 8.36
CA GLN A 140 0.13 -1.72 8.33
C GLN A 140 -1.03 -1.64 7.34
N ALA A 141 -1.33 -0.45 6.81
CA ALA A 141 -2.36 -0.29 5.80
C ALA A 141 -2.00 -1.08 4.54
N ARG A 142 -3.00 -1.76 3.97
CA ARG A 142 -2.81 -2.57 2.76
C ARG A 142 -3.18 -1.82 1.48
N ASN A 143 -4.06 -0.84 1.58
CA ASN A 143 -4.63 -0.12 0.46
C ASN A 143 -5.03 1.32 0.87
N PHE A 144 -5.47 2.12 -0.10
CA PHE A 144 -5.88 3.50 0.17
C PHE A 144 -7.11 3.60 1.08
N GLN A 145 -8.03 2.64 0.99
CA GLN A 145 -9.24 2.57 1.82
C GLN A 145 -8.90 2.41 3.30
N ASP A 146 -7.91 1.56 3.65
CA ASP A 146 -7.45 1.39 5.03
C ASP A 146 -6.93 2.72 5.61
N TRP A 147 -6.20 3.53 4.82
CA TRP A 147 -5.74 4.85 5.27
C TRP A 147 -6.90 5.81 5.54
N LEU A 148 -7.86 5.90 4.63
CA LEU A 148 -8.99 6.81 4.79
C LEU A 148 -9.90 6.41 5.95
N TRP A 149 -10.10 5.11 6.18
CA TRP A 149 -10.82 4.62 7.34
C TRP A 149 -10.08 4.87 8.65
N ALA A 150 -8.76 4.70 8.68
CA ALA A 150 -7.97 5.07 9.84
C ALA A 150 -8.10 6.57 10.16
N ILE A 151 -8.07 7.43 9.13
CA ILE A 151 -8.28 8.88 9.30
C ILE A 151 -9.69 9.16 9.83
N SER A 152 -10.72 8.54 9.25
CA SER A 152 -12.11 8.77 9.65
C SER A 152 -12.38 8.42 11.11
N LYS A 153 -11.76 7.34 11.62
CA LYS A 153 -11.92 6.87 13.00
C LYS A 153 -11.06 7.65 14.00
N VAL A 154 -9.81 7.95 13.66
CA VAL A 154 -8.88 8.65 14.57
C VAL A 154 -9.25 10.13 14.71
N PHE A 155 -9.68 10.78 13.63
CA PHE A 155 -10.02 12.19 13.58
C PHE A 155 -11.53 12.44 13.59
N THR A 156 -12.30 11.58 14.25
CA THR A 156 -13.78 11.69 14.36
C THR A 156 -14.25 13.02 14.96
N LYS A 157 -13.45 13.63 15.84
CA LYS A 157 -13.75 14.93 16.45
C LYS A 157 -13.49 16.10 15.50
N ASP A 158 -12.72 15.87 14.43
CA ASP A 158 -12.46 16.88 13.42
C ASP A 158 -13.59 16.89 12.41
N LYS A 159 -13.99 18.09 11.96
CA LYS A 159 -14.97 18.23 10.88
C LYS A 159 -14.32 17.84 9.56
N LEU A 160 -14.32 16.55 9.26
CA LEU A 160 -13.82 16.02 8.00
C LEU A 160 -14.80 16.36 6.87
N ASN A 161 -14.29 16.94 5.79
CA ASN A 161 -15.09 17.34 4.61
C ASN A 161 -15.39 16.16 3.67
N PHE A 162 -15.77 15.00 4.21
CA PHE A 162 -16.26 13.88 3.41
C PHE A 162 -17.38 13.13 4.13
N SER A 163 -18.25 12.50 3.34
CA SER A 163 -19.28 11.58 3.83
C SER A 163 -19.04 10.22 3.20
N TYR A 164 -19.31 9.15 3.94
CA TYR A 164 -19.32 7.79 3.41
C TYR A 164 -20.78 7.31 3.34
N ARG A 165 -21.08 6.47 2.36
CA ARG A 165 -22.38 5.84 2.16
C ARG A 165 -22.22 4.33 2.19
#